data_AF-A0A938ZM30-F1
#
_entry.id   AF-A0A938ZM30-F1
#
_cell.length_a   1.000
_cell.length_b   1.000
_cell.length_c   1.000
_cell.angle_alpha   90.00
_cell.angle_beta   90.00
_cell.angle_gamma   90.00
#
_symmetry.space_group_name_H-M   'P 1'
#
loop_
_entity.id
_entity.type
_entity.pdbx_description
1 polymer ?
#
loop_
_entity_poly.entity_id
_entity_poly.type
_entity_poly.pdbx_seq_one_letter_code
_entity_poly.pdbx_strand_id
1 'polypeptide(L)'
;MTKSDDEELPSERCQYIQFLDCNSSVGRVIFEYWHCQQAIISEYTGEPVMEEYKGHPSLIQVKIQCPNCEKTAIRLTTGEVISTTAIPSPWQQ
;
A
#
# COMPACT_ATOMS: atom_id res chain seq x y z
N MET A 1 -2.14 -28.77 35.92
CA MET A 1 -2.78 -28.00 34.85
C MET A 1 -1.72 -27.10 34.24
N THR A 2 -0.89 -27.62 33.34
CA THR A 2 0.16 -26.84 32.66
C THR A 2 -0.37 -26.43 31.30
N LYS A 3 -0.83 -25.19 31.18
CA LYS A 3 -1.06 -24.56 29.88
C LYS A 3 0.28 -24.06 29.36
N SER A 4 0.77 -24.73 28.33
CA SER A 4 1.83 -24.25 27.46
C SER A 4 1.23 -23.22 26.50
N ASP A 5 1.20 -21.95 26.92
CA ASP A 5 0.64 -20.84 26.11
C ASP A 5 1.78 -20.08 25.40
N ASP A 6 2.52 -20.75 24.51
CA ASP A 6 3.50 -20.13 23.61
C ASP A 6 3.49 -20.82 22.22
N GLU A 7 2.31 -21.22 21.75
CA GLU A 7 2.11 -21.52 20.33
C GLU A 7 1.98 -20.18 19.60
N GLU A 8 3.04 -19.74 18.91
CA GLU A 8 2.93 -18.70 17.89
C GLU A 8 1.87 -19.13 16.88
N LEU A 9 0.74 -18.41 16.85
CA LEU A 9 -0.27 -18.62 15.82
C LEU A 9 0.37 -18.40 14.44
N PRO A 10 0.04 -19.22 13.44
CA PRO A 10 0.55 -19.01 12.08
C PRO A 10 0.20 -17.59 11.64
N SER A 11 1.18 -16.86 11.09
CA SER A 11 0.97 -15.51 10.60
C SER A 11 -0.22 -15.50 9.64
N GLU A 12 -1.20 -14.63 9.91
CA GLU A 12 -2.34 -14.46 9.01
C GLU A 12 -1.88 -14.01 7.62
N ARG A 13 -2.81 -13.92 6.65
CA ARG A 13 -2.51 -13.38 5.32
C ARG A 13 -2.08 -11.90 5.45
N CYS A 14 -0.78 -11.69 5.63
CA CYS A 14 -0.19 -10.36 5.70
C CYS A 14 0.00 -9.80 4.29
N GLN A 15 -0.42 -8.55 4.09
CA GLN A 15 -0.03 -7.81 2.90
C GLN A 15 1.31 -7.15 3.21
N TYR A 16 2.38 -7.55 2.52
CA TYR A 16 3.64 -6.83 2.64
C TYR A 16 3.48 -5.44 2.06
N ILE A 17 3.95 -4.45 2.80
CA ILE A 17 4.04 -3.05 2.39
C ILE A 17 5.34 -2.47 2.91
N GLN A 18 6.04 -1.74 2.07
CA GLN A 18 7.26 -1.05 2.42
C GLN A 18 7.28 0.33 1.78
N PHE A 19 7.45 1.35 2.61
CA PHE A 19 7.73 2.71 2.16
C PHE A 19 9.23 2.89 1.99
N LEU A 20 9.61 3.53 0.88
CA LEU A 20 10.97 3.79 0.46
C LEU A 20 11.10 5.29 0.20
N ASP A 21 12.34 5.78 0.30
CA ASP A 21 12.70 7.16 -0.04
C ASP A 21 11.88 8.23 0.70
N CYS A 22 11.44 7.95 1.94
CA CYS A 22 10.60 8.85 2.74
C CYS A 22 11.22 10.23 3.01
N ASN A 23 12.55 10.36 2.87
CA ASN A 23 13.29 11.61 3.05
C ASN A 23 13.50 12.38 1.73
N SER A 24 12.91 11.91 0.62
CA SER A 24 12.98 12.52 -0.71
C SER A 24 11.69 13.28 -1.02
N SER A 25 11.74 14.17 -2.01
CA SER A 25 10.55 14.85 -2.54
C SER A 25 9.61 13.91 -3.29
N VAL A 26 10.12 12.76 -3.74
CA VAL A 26 9.34 11.68 -4.34
C VAL A 26 9.55 10.43 -3.49
N GLY A 27 8.47 9.97 -2.88
CA GLY A 27 8.45 8.72 -2.11
C GLY A 27 8.06 7.55 -3.01
N ARG A 28 8.42 6.34 -2.58
CA ARG A 28 7.97 5.10 -3.25
C ARG A 28 7.33 4.17 -2.25
N VAL A 29 6.31 3.44 -2.66
CA VAL A 29 5.73 2.35 -1.88
C VAL A 29 5.75 1.08 -2.72
N ILE A 30 6.21 -0.02 -2.12
CA ILE A 30 6.08 -1.35 -2.68
C ILE A 30 5.08 -2.12 -1.82
N PHE A 31 4.14 -2.84 -2.44
CA PHE A 31 3.22 -3.68 -1.70
C PHE A 31 2.76 -4.91 -2.51
N GLU A 32 2.37 -5.96 -1.79
CA GLU A 32 1.78 -7.16 -2.40
C GLU A 32 0.38 -6.89 -2.92
N TYR A 33 0.09 -7.39 -4.12
CA TYR A 33 -1.21 -7.29 -4.73
C TYR A 33 -1.80 -8.67 -5.04
N TRP A 34 -2.71 -9.08 -4.16
CA TRP A 34 -3.34 -10.40 -4.16
C TRP A 34 -4.04 -10.77 -5.47
N HIS A 35 -4.77 -9.85 -6.12
CA HIS A 35 -5.60 -10.25 -7.26
C HIS A 35 -4.80 -10.72 -8.48
N CYS A 36 -3.60 -10.16 -8.69
CA CYS A 36 -2.73 -10.56 -9.79
C CYS A 36 -1.52 -11.39 -9.34
N GLN A 37 -1.40 -11.69 -8.04
CA GLN A 37 -0.28 -12.46 -7.47
C GLN A 37 1.08 -11.84 -7.85
N GLN A 38 1.20 -10.53 -7.63
CA GLN A 38 2.37 -9.74 -7.99
C GLN A 38 2.54 -8.62 -6.96
N ALA A 39 3.72 -8.00 -6.91
CA ALA A 39 3.89 -6.75 -6.19
C ALA A 39 3.63 -5.55 -7.11
N ILE A 40 3.33 -4.41 -6.50
CA ILE A 40 3.20 -3.11 -7.16
C ILE A 40 4.17 -2.15 -6.50
N ILE A 41 4.97 -1.45 -7.31
CA ILE A 41 5.71 -0.28 -6.90
C ILE A 41 5.01 0.97 -7.43
N SER A 42 4.82 1.97 -6.57
CA SER A 42 4.22 3.25 -6.96
C SER A 42 5.04 4.41 -6.42
N GLU A 43 5.29 5.37 -7.29
CA GLU A 43 5.96 6.63 -6.96
C GLU A 43 4.90 7.69 -6.69
N TYR A 44 5.09 8.46 -5.61
CA TYR A 44 4.15 9.47 -5.19
C TYR A 44 4.86 10.72 -4.66
N THR A 45 4.17 11.85 -4.70
CA THR A 45 4.65 13.14 -4.20
C THR A 45 3.50 13.96 -3.63
N GLY A 46 3.84 15.12 -3.06
CA GLY A 46 2.91 16.06 -2.49
C GLY A 46 2.36 15.64 -1.13
N GLU A 47 1.99 16.65 -0.34
CA GLU A 47 1.38 16.41 0.96
C GLU A 47 -0.09 15.99 0.82
N PRO A 48 -0.63 15.25 1.80
CA PRO A 48 -2.05 14.95 1.86
C PRO A 48 -2.93 16.19 1.75
N VAL A 49 -3.92 16.13 0.87
CA VAL A 49 -4.91 17.21 0.71
C VAL A 49 -6.08 16.98 1.66
N MET A 50 -6.49 18.04 2.35
CA MET A 50 -7.70 18.09 3.16
C MET A 50 -8.82 18.72 2.34
N GLU A 51 -9.95 18.02 2.19
CA GLU A 51 -11.17 18.55 1.58
C GLU A 51 -12.39 18.31 2.46
N GLU A 52 -13.49 19.00 2.16
CA GLU A 52 -14.75 18.79 2.86
C GLU A 52 -15.52 17.60 2.26
N TYR A 53 -15.82 16.60 3.09
CA TYR A 53 -16.72 15.52 2.74
C TYR A 53 -17.86 15.44 3.76
N LYS A 54 -19.09 15.61 3.28
CA LYS A 54 -20.31 15.62 4.12
C LYS A 54 -20.27 16.63 5.27
N GLY A 55 -19.72 17.82 5.05
CA GLY A 55 -19.60 18.85 6.08
C GLY A 55 -18.43 18.66 7.05
N HIS A 56 -17.54 17.70 6.81
CA HIS A 56 -16.40 17.42 7.67
C HIS A 56 -15.07 17.44 6.91
N PRO A 57 -14.01 18.05 7.48
CA PRO A 57 -12.68 18.00 6.90
C PRO A 57 -12.18 16.55 6.88
N SER A 58 -11.79 16.08 5.69
CA SER A 58 -11.40 14.70 5.41
C SER A 58 -10.14 14.64 4.56
N LEU A 59 -9.28 13.66 4.82
CA LEU A 59 -8.10 13.40 4.01
C LEU A 59 -8.51 12.76 2.68
N ILE A 60 -8.10 13.37 1.57
CA ILE A 60 -8.32 12.80 0.24
C ILE A 60 -7.37 11.63 0.02
N GLN A 61 -7.93 10.57 -0.57
CA GLN A 61 -7.22 9.35 -0.86
C GLN A 61 -7.09 9.15 -2.37
N VAL A 62 -5.86 9.06 -2.85
CA VAL A 62 -5.55 8.68 -4.22
C VAL A 62 -5.68 7.17 -4.35
N LYS A 63 -6.45 6.70 -5.33
CA LYS A 63 -6.60 5.28 -5.63
C LYS A 63 -5.50 4.85 -6.58
N ILE A 64 -4.63 3.95 -6.13
CA ILE A 64 -3.67 3.29 -7.01
C ILE A 64 -4.39 2.11 -7.67
N GLN A 65 -4.40 2.07 -9.00
CA GLN A 65 -4.94 0.96 -9.77
C GLN A 65 -3.84 -0.02 -10.15
N CYS A 66 -4.13 -1.31 -10.12
CA CYS A 66 -3.23 -2.31 -10.67
C CYS A 66 -3.14 -2.12 -12.21
N PRO A 67 -1.93 -1.98 -12.80
CA PRO A 67 -1.80 -1.78 -14.24
C PRO A 67 -2.24 -2.99 -15.08
N ASN A 68 -2.40 -4.17 -14.45
CA ASN A 68 -2.76 -5.41 -15.15
C ASN A 68 -4.26 -5.72 -15.12
N CYS A 69 -4.99 -5.31 -14.07
CA CYS A 69 -6.42 -5.62 -13.94
C CYS A 69 -7.30 -4.43 -13.56
N GLU A 70 -6.73 -3.22 -13.47
CA GLU A 70 -7.38 -1.91 -13.26
C GLU A 70 -8.15 -1.75 -11.93
N LYS A 71 -8.28 -2.83 -11.15
CA LYS A 71 -8.85 -2.78 -9.81
C LYS A 71 -7.97 -1.95 -8.89
N THR A 72 -8.60 -1.27 -7.93
CA THR A 72 -7.87 -0.54 -6.89
C THR A 72 -7.01 -1.51 -6.07
N ALA A 73 -5.72 -1.22 -6.01
CA ALA A 73 -4.73 -2.02 -5.31
C ALA A 73 -4.49 -1.53 -3.89
N ILE A 74 -4.40 -0.21 -3.71
CA ILE A 74 -4.36 0.45 -2.41
C ILE A 74 -4.91 1.87 -2.54
N ARG A 75 -5.22 2.49 -1.41
CA ARG A 75 -5.54 3.92 -1.32
C ARG A 75 -4.45 4.60 -0.50
N LEU A 76 -3.80 5.60 -1.08
CA LEU A 76 -2.78 6.39 -0.39
C LEU A 76 -3.31 7.77 -0.06
N THR A 77 -3.00 8.22 1.15
CA THR A 77 -3.18 9.61 1.56
C THR A 77 -1.90 10.35 1.19
N THR A 78 -1.86 10.91 -0.01
CA THR A 78 -0.73 11.62 -0.64
C THR A 78 -1.28 12.70 -1.56
N GLY A 79 -0.44 13.62 -2.05
CA GLY A 79 -0.86 14.60 -3.05
C GLY A 79 -1.19 13.96 -4.40
N GLU A 80 -0.19 13.33 -5.04
CA GLU A 80 -0.30 12.77 -6.37
C GLU A 80 0.50 11.47 -6.52
N VAL A 81 0.01 10.56 -7.36
CA VAL A 81 0.74 9.36 -7.82
C VAL A 81 1.34 9.66 -9.19
N ILE A 82 2.66 9.58 -9.28
CA ILE A 82 3.42 9.88 -10.50
C ILE A 82 3.43 8.67 -11.43
N SER A 83 3.67 7.49 -10.85
CA SER A 83 3.77 6.25 -11.61
C SER A 83 3.33 5.04 -10.80
N THR A 84 2.92 3.99 -11.49
CA THR A 84 2.57 2.70 -10.90
C THR A 84 3.06 1.60 -11.83
N THR A 85 3.82 0.65 -11.29
CA THR A 85 4.42 -0.44 -12.07
C THR A 85 4.18 -1.77 -11.36
N ALA A 86 3.77 -2.78 -12.15
CA ALA A 86 3.73 -4.17 -11.71
C ALA A 86 5.13 -4.77 -11.70
N ILE A 87 5.49 -5.46 -10.63
CA ILE A 87 6.77 -6.16 -10.51
C ILE A 87 6.55 -7.57 -9.96
N PRO A 88 7.49 -8.51 -10.18
CA PRO A 88 7.51 -9.77 -9.43
C PRO A 88 7.52 -9.50 -7.93
N SER A 89 6.89 -10.38 -7.14
CA SER A 89 6.90 -10.28 -5.69
C SER A 89 8.35 -10.31 -5.17
N PRO A 90 8.82 -9.29 -4.44
CA PRO A 90 10.13 -9.33 -3.80
C PRO A 90 10.13 -10.15 -2.49
N TRP A 91 8.95 -10.58 -2.02
CA TRP A 91 8.78 -11.31 -0.76
C TRP A 91 8.46 -12.80 -0.94
N GLN A 92 8.06 -13.23 -2.14
CA GLN A 92 7.95 -14.64 -2.47
C GLN A 92 9.31 -15.15 -2.98
N GLN A 93 9.89 -16.11 -2.26
CA GLN A 93 11.08 -16.87 -2.65
C GLN A 93 10.69 -18.12 -3.43
#